data_AF-G5NFM2-F1
#
_entry.id   AF-G5NFM2-F1
#
_cell.length_a   1.000
_cell.length_b   1.000
_cell.length_c   1.000
_cell.angle_alpha   90.00
_cell.angle_beta   90.00
_cell.angle_gamma   90.00
#
_symmetry.space_group_name_H-M   'P 1'
#
loop_
_entity.id
_entity.type
_entity.pdbx_description
1 polymer ?
#
loop_
_entity_poly.entity_id
_entity_poly.type
_entity_poly.pdbx_seq_one_letter_code
_entity_poly.pdbx_strand_id
1 'polypeptide(L)' 'GKAAGFLAVDPAMAQKCLAWGANFVAVGVDTMLYTEALDSRLAMFKSVQSVSTAKRSY' A
#
# COMPACT_ATOMS: atom_id res chain seq x y z
N GLY A 1 17.64 -1.40 -28.43
CA GLY A 1 16.32 -1.24 -27.80
C GLY A 1 15.90 -2.54 -27.13
N LYS A 2 16.24 -2.73 -25.85
CA LYS A 2 15.63 -3.77 -25.00
C LYS A 2 14.63 -3.07 -24.08
N ALA A 3 13.48 -3.70 -23.82
CA ALA A 3 12.46 -3.15 -22.94
C ALA A 3 13.04 -2.93 -21.52
N ALA A 4 12.83 -1.74 -20.96
CA ALA A 4 13.19 -1.46 -19.57
C ALA A 4 12.02 -1.90 -18.68
N GLY A 5 12.19 -3.03 -17.99
CA GLY A 5 11.23 -3.52 -17.01
C GLY A 5 11.43 -2.84 -15.66
N PHE A 6 10.35 -2.37 -15.03
CA PHE A 6 10.38 -1.78 -13.69
C PHE A 6 9.22 -2.30 -12.83
N LEU A 7 9.46 -2.55 -11.53
CA LEU A 7 8.40 -2.86 -10.56
C LEU A 7 8.15 -1.61 -9.71
N ALA A 8 6.97 -1.02 -9.84
CA ALA A 8 6.53 0.17 -9.10
C ALA A 8 5.21 -0.13 -8.38
N VAL A 9 5.31 -0.53 -7.11
CA VAL A 9 4.13 -0.82 -6.27
C VAL A 9 3.40 0.44 -5.78
N ASP A 10 4.05 1.61 -5.87
CA ASP A 10 3.41 2.92 -5.69
C ASP A 10 2.89 3.42 -7.05
N PRO A 11 1.58 3.71 -7.19
CA PRO A 11 1.01 4.27 -8.41
C PRO A 11 1.69 5.54 -8.91
N ALA A 12 2.14 6.43 -8.01
CA ALA A 12 2.82 7.66 -8.41
C ALA A 12 4.20 7.39 -9.01
N MET A 13 4.89 6.37 -8.50
CA MET A 13 6.16 5.90 -9.07
C MET A 13 5.95 5.22 -10.42
N ALA A 14 4.91 4.40 -10.57
CA ALA A 14 4.59 3.76 -11.84
C ALA A 14 4.35 4.79 -12.96
N GLN A 15 3.62 5.86 -12.65
CA GLN A 15 3.40 6.97 -13.58
C GLN A 15 4.70 7.68 -13.97
N LYS A 16 5.63 7.90 -13.03
CA LYS A 16 6.96 8.46 -13.34
C LYS A 16 7.77 7.55 -14.25
N CYS A 17 7.77 6.24 -13.99
CA CYS A 17 8.47 5.27 -14.82
C CYS A 17 7.94 5.26 -16.26
N LEU A 18 6.62 5.32 -16.43
CA LEU A 18 6.00 5.46 -17.75
C LEU A 18 6.41 6.77 -18.43
N ALA A 19 6.42 7.89 -17.70
CA ALA A 19 6.85 9.19 -18.22
C ALA A 19 8.33 9.21 -18.63
N TRP A 20 9.19 8.42 -17.97
CA TRP A 20 10.60 8.24 -18.34
C TRP A 20 10.84 7.25 -19.48
N GLY A 21 9.77 6.70 -20.07
CA GLY A 21 9.87 5.82 -21.24
C GLY A 21 10.00 4.33 -20.91
N ALA A 22 9.74 3.92 -19.67
CA ALA A 22 9.55 2.50 -19.38
C ALA A 22 8.31 1.99 -20.12
N ASN A 23 8.47 0.88 -20.84
CA ASN A 23 7.42 0.29 -21.67
C ASN A 23 6.84 -1.01 -21.06
N PHE A 24 7.40 -1.46 -19.95
CA PHE A 24 6.90 -2.61 -19.18
C PHE A 24 7.05 -2.31 -17.69
N VAL A 25 5.94 -1.96 -17.03
CA VAL A 25 5.92 -1.60 -15.60
C VAL A 25 4.95 -2.51 -14.87
N ALA A 26 5.45 -3.33 -13.95
CA ALA A 26 4.60 -4.07 -13.01
C ALA A 26 4.17 -3.08 -11.90
N VAL A 27 2.86 -2.93 -11.72
CA VAL A 27 2.27 -1.85 -10.87
C VAL A 27 1.81 -2.32 -9.50
N GLY A 28 2.04 -3.59 -9.16
CA GLY A 28 1.62 -4.19 -7.91
C GLY A 28 2.10 -5.63 -7.79
N VAL A 29 2.12 -6.12 -6.56
CA VAL A 29 2.34 -7.54 -6.23
C VAL A 29 1.05 -8.06 -5.62
N ASP A 30 0.57 -9.19 -6.11
CA ASP A 30 -0.70 -9.81 -5.71
C ASP A 30 -0.82 -10.01 -4.19
N THR A 31 0.23 -10.52 -3.55
CA THR A 31 0.30 -10.75 -2.11
C THR A 31 0.24 -9.45 -1.31
N MET A 32 0.86 -8.37 -1.78
CA MET A 32 0.77 -7.05 -1.15
C MET A 32 -0.66 -6.51 -1.21
N LEU A 33 -1.27 -6.51 -2.40
CA LEU A 33 -2.65 -6.08 -2.61
C LEU A 33 -3.64 -6.91 -1.78
N TYR A 34 -3.41 -8.22 -1.69
CA TYR A 34 -4.19 -9.13 -0.87
C TYR A 34 -4.12 -8.74 0.61
N THR A 35 -2.93 -8.56 1.16
CA THR A 35 -2.77 -8.18 2.57
C THR A 35 -3.34 -6.80 2.88
N GLU A 36 -3.09 -5.80 2.02
CA GLU A 36 -3.61 -4.43 2.20
C GLU A 36 -5.15 -4.39 2.18
N ALA A 37 -5.76 -5.17 1.28
CA ALA A 37 -7.21 -5.27 1.20
C ALA A 37 -7.81 -5.93 2.45
N LEU A 38 -7.16 -6.99 2.97
CA LEU A 38 -7.58 -7.65 4.21
C LEU A 38 -7.48 -6.70 5.41
N ASP A 39 -6.36 -6.00 5.56
CA ASP A 39 -6.14 -5.05 6.65
C ASP A 39 -7.16 -3.90 6.60
N SER A 40 -7.37 -3.33 5.41
CA SER A 40 -8.36 -2.28 5.19
C SER A 40 -9.78 -2.74 5.54
N ARG A 41 -10.13 -3.99 5.18
CA ARG A 41 -11.44 -4.57 5.53
C ARG A 41 -11.56 -4.79 7.03
N LEU A 42 -10.53 -5.34 7.67
CA LEU A 42 -10.52 -5.63 9.10
C LEU A 42 -10.59 -4.33 9.93
N ALA A 43 -9.94 -3.26 9.48
CA ALA A 43 -9.96 -1.95 10.13
C ALA A 43 -11.37 -1.36 10.25
N MET A 44 -12.30 -1.70 9.34
CA MET A 44 -13.70 -1.27 9.42
C MET A 44 -14.46 -1.87 10.61
N PHE A 45 -14.01 -3.03 11.12
CA PHE A 45 -14.68 -3.78 12.19
C PHE A 45 -13.89 -3.81 13.50
N LYS A 46 -12.60 -3.49 13.46
CA LYS A 46 -11.84 -3.24 14.68
C LYS A 46 -12.38 -1.95 15.30
N SER A 47 -13.15 -2.07 16.38
CA SER A 47 -13.48 -0.93 17.20
C SER A 47 -12.17 -0.23 17.58
N VAL A 48 -12.05 1.06 17.31
CA VAL A 48 -11.10 1.89 18.05
C VAL A 48 -11.53 1.76 19.50
N GLN A 49 -10.94 0.82 20.24
CA GLN A 49 -11.02 0.86 21.68
C GLN A 49 -10.42 2.20 22.03
N SER A 50 -11.28 3.18 22.29
CA SER A 50 -10.91 4.40 22.97
C SER A 50 -10.19 3.93 24.21
N VAL A 51 -8.87 4.01 24.21
CA VAL A 51 -8.06 3.77 25.39
C VAL A 51 -8.49 4.86 26.36
N SER A 52 -9.50 4.57 27.17
CA SER A 52 -9.90 5.41 28.27
C SER A 52 -8.74 5.34 29.25
N THR A 53 -7.82 6.29 29.11
CA THR A 53 -6.72 6.49 30.05
C THR A 53 -7.35 6.89 31.39
N ALA A 54 -7.76 5.90 32.16
CA ALA A 54 -8.14 6.10 33.55
C ALA A 54 -6.86 6.50 34.29
N LYS A 55 -6.67 7.80 34.52
CA LYS A 55 -5.66 8.33 35.43
C LYS A 55 -5.87 7.68 36.81
N ARG A 56 -4.99 6.75 37.19
CA ARG A 56 -4.79 6.39 38.58
C ARG A 56 -3.74 7.35 39.15
N SER A 57 -4.21 8.35 39.87
CA SER A 57 -3.38 9.12 40.80
C SER A 57 -3.21 8.33 42.09
N TYR A 58 -1.97 8.17 42.53
CA TYR A 58 -1.56 7.85 43.90
C TYR A 58 -0.62 8.96 44.37
#